data_AF-A0A947G2J1-F1
#
_entry.id   AF-A0A947G2J1-F1
#
_cell.length_a   1.000
_cell.length_b   1.000
_cell.length_c   1.000
_cell.angle_alpha   90.00
_cell.angle_beta   90.00
_cell.angle_gamma   90.00
#
_symmetry.space_group_name_H-M   'P 1'
#
loop_
_entity.id
_entity.type
_entity.pdbx_description
1 polymer ?
#
loop_
_entity_poly.entity_id
_entity_poly.type
_entity_poly.pdbx_seq_one_letter_code
_entity_poly.pdbx_strand_id
1 'polypeptide(L)'
;TTLPAALAIADAPVDRVAHRYPADGLVLRIIGRDVAGMVVTERWSRSFVWFDADEVASMRPTPEIGGRVAVRRELVARLAALGFLDKGMVSGFTQAFADDDVETATLELETVARRGNIVDVELRGRTRTRAADGQPKYGIRERFEQTPTERGVDTQILGRAAFDLDAGRFVAFAAVAAGQRVGGARVGRGVDDWGPAGIAFSLRMGDGSPPERIPPEFTHRYPWLAGAARTP
;
A
#
# COMPACT_ATOMS: atom_id res chain seq x y z
N THR A 1 -5.46 -25.19 -41.47
CA THR A 1 -4.54 -24.20 -40.88
C THR A 1 -4.98 -23.93 -39.46
N THR A 2 -4.34 -24.60 -38.51
CA THR A 2 -4.73 -24.59 -37.10
C THR A 2 -4.03 -23.43 -36.42
N LEU A 3 -4.79 -22.49 -35.86
CA LEU A 3 -4.27 -21.40 -35.02
C LEU A 3 -3.50 -21.98 -33.83
N PRO A 4 -2.37 -21.39 -33.41
CA PRO A 4 -1.62 -21.90 -32.27
C PRO A 4 -2.41 -21.70 -30.99
N ALA A 5 -2.30 -22.68 -30.10
CA ALA A 5 -2.92 -22.70 -28.78
C ALA A 5 -2.65 -21.39 -28.05
N ALA A 6 -3.72 -20.61 -27.87
CA ALA A 6 -3.72 -19.44 -27.02
C ALA A 6 -3.24 -19.87 -25.64
N LEU A 7 -2.26 -19.13 -25.13
CA LEU A 7 -1.75 -19.20 -23.77
C LEU A 7 -2.95 -19.18 -22.82
N ALA A 8 -3.30 -20.35 -22.26
CA ALA A 8 -4.29 -20.44 -21.21
C ALA A 8 -3.69 -19.75 -19.99
N ILE A 9 -3.98 -18.46 -19.83
CA ILE A 9 -3.83 -17.78 -18.55
C ILE A 9 -4.82 -18.50 -17.65
N ALA A 10 -4.29 -19.34 -16.77
CA ALA A 10 -5.09 -20.07 -15.80
C ALA A 10 -5.96 -19.07 -15.03
N ASP A 11 -7.28 -19.18 -15.19
CA ASP A 11 -8.27 -18.58 -14.33
C ASP A 11 -7.99 -19.04 -12.89
N ALA A 12 -7.21 -18.27 -12.15
CA ALA A 12 -7.41 -18.18 -10.71
C ALA A 12 -8.61 -17.23 -10.54
N PRO A 13 -9.83 -17.73 -10.28
CA PRO A 13 -10.99 -16.86 -10.27
C PRO A 13 -10.84 -15.87 -9.12
N VAL A 14 -11.01 -14.58 -9.43
CA VAL A 14 -11.09 -13.45 -8.48
C VAL A 14 -11.97 -13.78 -7.26
N ASP A 15 -12.96 -14.65 -7.47
CA ASP A 15 -13.88 -15.23 -6.49
C ASP A 15 -13.15 -15.89 -5.29
N ARG A 16 -12.09 -16.68 -5.52
CA ARG A 16 -11.39 -17.42 -4.44
C ARG A 16 -10.62 -16.53 -3.47
N VAL A 17 -10.15 -15.36 -3.92
CA VAL A 17 -9.37 -14.45 -3.07
C VAL A 17 -10.26 -13.42 -2.38
N ALA A 18 -11.39 -13.04 -2.98
CA ALA A 18 -12.41 -12.24 -2.29
C ALA A 18 -12.97 -12.95 -1.04
N HIS A 19 -13.03 -14.29 -1.06
CA HIS A 19 -13.34 -15.10 0.14
C HIS A 19 -12.27 -15.04 1.24
N ARG A 20 -11.05 -14.58 0.93
CA ARG A 20 -9.96 -14.41 1.90
C ARG A 20 -9.91 -13.00 2.49
N TYR A 21 -11.00 -12.24 2.38
CA TYR A 21 -11.13 -10.97 3.07
C TYR A 21 -10.83 -11.15 4.56
N PRO A 22 -9.89 -10.38 5.14
CA PRO A 22 -9.45 -10.59 6.51
C PRO A 22 -10.48 -9.99 7.49
N ALA A 23 -11.54 -10.75 7.79
CA ALA A 23 -12.67 -10.29 8.62
C ALA A 23 -12.24 -9.81 10.01
N ASP A 24 -11.24 -10.47 10.61
CA ASP A 24 -10.66 -10.10 11.91
C ASP A 24 -9.32 -9.36 11.79
N GLY A 25 -8.94 -8.98 10.56
CA GLY A 25 -7.74 -8.22 10.28
C GLY A 25 -8.01 -6.74 10.06
N LEU A 26 -7.15 -6.08 9.30
CA LEU A 26 -7.25 -4.67 8.96
C LEU A 26 -7.19 -4.51 7.45
N VAL A 27 -8.25 -3.93 6.88
CA VAL A 27 -8.26 -3.49 5.48
C VAL A 27 -8.09 -1.98 5.47
N LEU A 28 -7.05 -1.51 4.78
CA LEU A 28 -6.84 -0.09 4.54
C LEU A 28 -7.25 0.26 3.12
N ARG A 29 -8.27 1.10 2.99
CA ARG A 29 -8.59 1.82 1.77
C ARG A 29 -7.64 3.01 1.66
N ILE A 30 -6.92 3.06 0.53
CA ILE A 30 -5.93 4.09 0.27
C ILE A 30 -6.37 4.90 -0.95
N ILE A 31 -6.39 6.21 -0.80
CA ILE A 31 -6.62 7.15 -1.91
C ILE A 31 -5.39 8.03 -2.03
N GLY A 32 -4.69 7.95 -3.16
CA GLY A 32 -3.49 8.74 -3.47
C GLY A 32 -3.79 9.88 -4.43
N ARG A 33 -3.18 11.05 -4.23
CA ARG A 33 -3.28 12.19 -5.14
C ARG A 33 -2.05 13.09 -5.02
N ASP A 34 -1.65 13.68 -6.13
CA ASP A 34 -0.78 14.84 -6.12
C ASP A 34 -1.45 16.05 -5.46
N VAL A 35 -0.70 16.71 -4.59
CA VAL A 35 -1.16 17.87 -3.82
C VAL A 35 -0.37 19.15 -4.13
N ALA A 36 0.79 19.03 -4.79
CA ALA A 36 1.58 20.17 -5.25
C ALA A 36 2.52 19.75 -6.39
N GLY A 37 2.77 20.63 -7.37
CA GLY A 37 3.68 20.35 -8.49
C GLY A 37 3.39 21.24 -9.69
N MET A 38 4.18 21.11 -10.76
CA MET A 38 3.96 21.86 -12.01
C MET A 38 2.63 21.49 -12.68
N VAL A 39 2.17 20.25 -12.49
CA VAL A 39 0.90 19.75 -13.02
C VAL A 39 0.13 19.04 -11.90
N VAL A 40 -0.68 19.79 -11.14
CA VAL A 40 -1.63 19.18 -10.20
C VAL A 40 -2.80 18.62 -11.01
N THR A 41 -2.96 17.29 -11.00
CA THR A 41 -4.08 16.65 -11.72
C THR A 41 -5.30 16.45 -10.80
N GLU A 42 -6.50 16.40 -11.37
CA GLU A 42 -7.72 15.96 -10.67
C GLU A 42 -7.78 14.45 -10.45
N ARG A 43 -6.77 13.70 -10.92
CA ARG A 43 -6.77 12.25 -10.87
C ARG A 43 -6.28 11.77 -9.53
N TRP A 44 -6.95 10.74 -9.04
CA TRP A 44 -6.65 10.05 -7.79
C TRP A 44 -6.46 8.57 -8.10
N SER A 45 -5.61 7.91 -7.32
CA SER A 45 -5.47 6.45 -7.30
C SER A 45 -6.29 5.88 -6.17
N ARG A 46 -6.79 4.65 -6.35
CA ARG A 46 -7.37 3.84 -5.28
C ARG A 46 -6.61 2.53 -5.17
N SER A 47 -6.25 2.16 -3.96
CA SER A 47 -5.67 0.86 -3.66
C SER A 47 -6.18 0.35 -2.32
N PHE A 48 -5.97 -0.94 -2.09
CA PHE A 48 -6.24 -1.59 -0.81
C PHE A 48 -4.96 -2.27 -0.34
N VAL A 49 -4.72 -2.20 0.97
CA VAL A 49 -3.69 -3.01 1.65
C VAL A 49 -4.35 -3.77 2.77
N TRP A 50 -4.14 -5.08 2.79
CA TRP A 50 -4.76 -5.99 3.75
C TRP A 50 -3.74 -6.48 4.79
N PHE A 51 -4.16 -6.59 6.03
CA PHE A 51 -3.43 -7.24 7.10
C PHE A 51 -4.32 -8.32 7.69
N ASP A 52 -3.79 -9.52 7.92
CA ASP A 52 -4.54 -10.58 8.61
C ASP A 52 -4.59 -10.35 10.14
N ALA A 53 -5.28 -11.24 10.84
CA ALA A 53 -5.43 -11.15 12.30
C ALA A 53 -4.09 -11.24 13.06
N ASP A 54 -3.13 -12.05 12.61
CA ASP A 54 -1.83 -12.20 13.28
C ASP A 54 -0.94 -10.97 13.04
N GLU A 55 -1.01 -10.41 11.83
CA GLU A 55 -0.38 -9.15 11.48
C GLU A 55 -0.94 -8.02 12.35
N VAL A 56 -2.26 -7.94 12.53
CA VAL A 56 -2.92 -6.97 13.42
C VAL A 56 -2.55 -7.20 14.88
N ALA A 57 -2.51 -8.46 15.35
CA ALA A 57 -2.10 -8.79 16.72
C ALA A 57 -0.66 -8.34 17.01
N SER A 58 0.23 -8.38 16.00
CA SER A 58 1.60 -7.85 16.13
C SER A 58 1.67 -6.32 16.22
N MET A 59 0.58 -5.60 15.92
CA MET A 59 0.44 -4.15 16.08
C MET A 59 -0.28 -3.75 17.37
N ARG A 60 -0.57 -4.70 18.27
CA ARG A 60 -1.34 -4.44 19.50
C ARG A 60 -0.65 -3.36 20.34
N PRO A 61 -1.31 -2.22 20.61
CA PRO A 61 -0.73 -1.18 21.44
C PRO A 61 -0.70 -1.57 22.90
N THR A 62 0.19 -0.95 23.66
CA THR A 62 0.23 -1.07 25.12
C THR A 62 -0.95 -0.30 25.74
N PRO A 63 -1.62 -0.84 26.77
CA PRO A 63 -2.75 -0.15 27.40
C PRO A 63 -2.35 1.12 28.20
N GLU A 64 -1.06 1.29 28.50
CA GLU A 64 -0.53 2.44 29.23
C GLU A 64 -0.45 3.68 28.36
N ILE A 65 -0.96 4.82 28.85
CA ILE A 65 -0.83 6.13 28.20
C ILE A 65 0.64 6.53 28.09
N GLY A 66 1.06 6.99 26.92
CA GLY A 66 2.45 7.26 26.55
C GLY A 66 3.23 6.00 26.17
N GLY A 67 2.65 4.81 26.31
CA GLY A 67 3.25 3.57 25.85
C GLY A 67 3.32 3.52 24.33
N ARG A 68 4.44 3.02 23.81
CA ARG A 68 4.79 3.04 22.38
C ARG A 68 5.09 1.65 21.87
N VAL A 69 4.55 1.34 20.70
CA VAL A 69 4.81 0.08 19.98
C VAL A 69 5.22 0.40 18.56
N ALA A 70 6.38 -0.10 18.14
CA ALA A 70 6.80 -0.06 16.76
C ALA A 70 6.10 -1.17 15.95
N VAL A 71 5.51 -0.81 14.82
CA VAL A 71 4.99 -1.78 13.87
C VAL A 71 6.16 -2.48 13.19
N ARG A 72 6.02 -3.80 13.00
CA ARG A 72 7.02 -4.61 12.26
C ARG A 72 7.33 -4.00 10.90
N ARG A 73 8.62 -3.90 10.58
CA ARG A 73 9.12 -3.25 9.36
C ARG A 73 8.46 -3.83 8.11
N GLU A 74 8.27 -5.14 8.05
CA GLU A 74 7.75 -5.84 6.87
C GLU A 74 6.31 -5.40 6.53
N LEU A 75 5.51 -5.05 7.54
CA LEU A 75 4.13 -4.58 7.37
C LEU A 75 4.11 -3.13 6.86
N VAL A 76 4.99 -2.29 7.39
CA VAL A 76 5.15 -0.90 6.93
C VAL A 76 5.77 -0.85 5.53
N ALA A 77 6.72 -1.74 5.23
CA ALA A 77 7.34 -1.87 3.92
C ALA A 77 6.32 -2.32 2.87
N ARG A 78 5.42 -3.25 3.20
CA ARG A 78 4.29 -3.63 2.33
C ARG A 78 3.39 -2.44 2.02
N LEU A 79 3.09 -1.61 3.03
CA LEU A 79 2.31 -0.40 2.85
C LEU A 79 3.00 0.57 1.88
N ALA A 80 4.30 0.79 2.05
CA ALA A 80 5.11 1.64 1.18
C ALA A 80 5.17 1.09 -0.26
N ALA A 81 5.46 -0.19 -0.41
CA ALA A 81 5.73 -0.82 -1.69
C ALA A 81 4.48 -1.05 -2.55
N LEU A 82 3.32 -1.28 -1.92
CA LEU A 82 2.07 -1.67 -2.60
C LEU A 82 0.97 -0.60 -2.49
N GLY A 83 0.94 0.14 -1.37
CA GLY A 83 -0.10 1.10 -1.04
C GLY A 83 0.20 2.50 -1.55
N PHE A 84 1.43 3.00 -1.33
CA PHE A 84 1.88 4.34 -1.71
C PHE A 84 2.42 4.40 -3.13
N LEU A 85 1.62 3.87 -4.06
CA LEU A 85 1.92 3.87 -5.48
C LEU A 85 1.18 5.01 -6.17
N ASP A 86 1.89 5.75 -7.00
CA ASP A 86 1.30 6.68 -7.96
C ASP A 86 0.68 5.89 -9.14
N LYS A 87 -0.49 5.30 -8.89
CA LYS A 87 -1.24 4.53 -9.90
C LYS A 87 -2.13 5.41 -10.78
N GLY A 88 -2.34 6.67 -10.38
CA GLY A 88 -3.32 7.58 -11.00
C GLY A 88 -2.73 8.45 -12.12
N MET A 89 -1.39 8.54 -12.20
CA MET A 89 -0.72 9.43 -13.15
C MET A 89 -0.15 8.72 -14.37
N VAL A 90 0.19 7.43 -14.24
CA VAL A 90 0.63 6.58 -15.35
C VAL A 90 -0.57 5.87 -15.98
N SER A 91 -0.92 6.20 -17.22
CA SER A 91 -1.74 5.29 -18.03
C SER A 91 -0.86 4.14 -18.51
N GLY A 92 -0.50 3.25 -17.59
CA GLY A 92 0.42 2.15 -17.79
C GLY A 92 0.82 1.56 -16.44
N PHE A 93 0.85 0.23 -16.36
CA PHE A 93 1.17 -0.58 -15.19
C PHE A 93 2.29 0.00 -14.28
N THR A 94 1.94 0.77 -13.24
CA THR A 94 2.90 1.15 -12.18
C THR A 94 3.24 -0.10 -11.39
N GLN A 95 4.47 -0.60 -11.56
CA GLN A 95 4.93 -1.77 -10.84
C GLN A 95 5.08 -1.46 -9.34
N ALA A 96 4.72 -2.43 -8.50
CA ALA A 96 5.09 -2.40 -7.10
C ALA A 96 6.60 -2.21 -6.93
N PHE A 97 7.00 -1.57 -5.84
CA PHE A 97 8.41 -1.56 -5.44
C PHE A 97 8.82 -2.99 -5.00
N ALA A 98 10.06 -3.38 -5.31
CA ALA A 98 10.68 -4.55 -4.70
C ALA A 98 10.91 -4.28 -3.20
N ASP A 99 11.07 -5.33 -2.40
CA ASP A 99 11.35 -5.14 -0.96
C ASP A 99 12.67 -4.37 -0.76
N ASP A 100 13.66 -4.61 -1.61
CA ASP A 100 14.95 -3.92 -1.61
C ASP A 100 14.86 -2.44 -2.03
N ASP A 101 13.80 -2.04 -2.72
CA ASP A 101 13.56 -0.63 -3.07
C ASP A 101 13.03 0.16 -1.86
N VAL A 102 12.65 -0.51 -0.75
CA VAL A 102 12.14 0.13 0.48
C VAL A 102 13.31 0.50 1.40
N GLU A 103 13.83 1.69 1.22
CA GLU A 103 14.92 2.24 2.04
C GLU A 103 14.47 2.47 3.50
N THR A 104 13.31 3.11 3.68
CA THR A 104 12.77 3.44 5.01
C THR A 104 11.34 2.91 5.16
N ALA A 105 11.05 2.28 6.30
CA ALA A 105 9.72 1.84 6.67
C ALA A 105 9.61 1.79 8.21
N THR A 106 9.09 2.86 8.80
CA THR A 106 8.87 2.97 10.24
C THR A 106 7.46 3.46 10.51
N LEU A 107 6.82 2.90 11.54
CA LEU A 107 5.53 3.34 12.05
C LEU A 107 5.48 2.98 13.53
N GLU A 108 5.14 3.95 14.35
CA GLU A 108 4.97 3.82 15.80
C GLU A 108 3.53 4.16 16.16
N LEU A 109 2.99 3.40 17.11
CA LEU A 109 1.70 3.65 17.75
C LEU A 109 1.99 4.11 19.17
N GLU A 110 1.54 5.31 19.51
CA GLU A 110 1.59 5.84 20.88
C GLU A 110 0.17 5.84 21.46
N THR A 111 -0.03 5.19 22.59
CA THR A 111 -1.31 5.22 23.30
C THR A 111 -1.53 6.59 23.93
N VAL A 112 -2.57 7.30 23.47
CA VAL A 112 -2.87 8.66 23.94
C VAL A 112 -4.10 8.73 24.83
N ALA A 113 -4.99 7.74 24.76
CA ALA A 113 -6.14 7.63 25.66
C ALA A 113 -6.59 6.17 25.79
N ARG A 114 -7.29 5.89 26.89
CA ARG A 114 -7.93 4.59 27.14
C ARG A 114 -9.34 4.78 27.67
N ARG A 115 -10.31 4.08 27.10
CA ARG A 115 -11.72 4.05 27.50
C ARG A 115 -12.17 2.59 27.65
N GLY A 116 -12.09 2.05 28.86
CA GLY A 116 -12.35 0.64 29.10
C GLY A 116 -11.31 -0.25 28.39
N ASN A 117 -11.76 -1.10 27.47
CA ASN A 117 -10.87 -1.91 26.63
C ASN A 117 -10.32 -1.12 25.41
N ILE A 118 -10.98 -0.03 25.01
CA ILE A 118 -10.59 0.69 23.80
C ILE A 118 -9.39 1.58 24.10
N VAL A 119 -8.34 1.44 23.30
CA VAL A 119 -7.14 2.26 23.33
C VAL A 119 -7.11 3.14 22.09
N ASP A 120 -7.06 4.46 22.28
CA ASP A 120 -6.80 5.39 21.19
C ASP A 120 -5.29 5.58 21.04
N VAL A 121 -4.80 5.47 19.81
CA VAL A 121 -3.40 5.64 19.48
C VAL A 121 -3.18 6.77 18.49
N GLU A 122 -2.08 7.50 18.65
CA GLU A 122 -1.50 8.33 17.61
C GLU A 122 -0.50 7.51 16.79
N LEU A 123 -0.53 7.70 15.47
CA LEU A 123 0.38 7.05 14.54
C LEU A 123 1.40 8.04 14.04
N ARG A 124 2.68 7.66 14.08
CA ARG A 124 3.79 8.44 13.53
C ARG A 124 4.74 7.53 12.78
N GLY A 125 5.02 7.86 11.53
CA GLY A 125 5.86 7.01 10.71
C GLY A 125 6.53 7.73 9.56
N ARG A 126 7.42 7.01 8.88
CA ARG A 126 8.05 7.45 7.65
C ARG A 126 8.26 6.26 6.73
N THR A 127 8.05 6.48 5.44
CA THR A 127 8.41 5.52 4.41
C THR A 127 9.19 6.21 3.31
N ARG A 128 10.19 5.52 2.77
CA ARG A 128 10.91 5.94 1.56
C ARG A 128 11.12 4.75 0.67
N THR A 129 10.72 4.90 -0.58
CA THR A 129 10.95 3.94 -1.65
C THR A 129 11.74 4.60 -2.76
N ARG A 130 12.68 3.85 -3.35
CA ARG A 130 13.51 4.32 -4.46
C ARG A 130 13.85 3.14 -5.35
N ALA A 131 13.40 3.19 -6.60
CA ALA A 131 13.76 2.22 -7.62
C ALA A 131 14.54 2.94 -8.72
N ALA A 132 15.71 2.41 -9.06
CA ALA A 132 16.34 2.73 -10.32
C ALA A 132 15.59 1.95 -11.39
N ASP A 133 14.83 2.64 -12.25
CA ASP A 133 14.12 2.02 -13.37
C ASP A 133 15.11 1.64 -14.48
N GLY A 134 16.05 0.75 -14.14
CA GLY A 134 16.93 0.08 -15.08
C GLY A 134 16.19 -1.08 -15.73
N GLN A 135 15.56 -0.80 -16.87
CA GLN A 135 14.83 -1.73 -17.76
C GLN A 135 13.35 -2.00 -17.39
N PRO A 136 12.42 -1.89 -18.36
CA PRO A 136 11.06 -2.40 -18.20
C PRO A 136 11.12 -3.92 -17.98
N LYS A 137 10.76 -4.38 -16.77
CA LYS A 137 10.78 -5.81 -16.38
C LYS A 137 9.81 -6.72 -17.17
N TYR A 138 9.02 -6.18 -18.09
CA TYR A 138 8.07 -6.94 -18.93
C TYR A 138 8.13 -6.55 -20.41
N GLY A 139 9.22 -6.87 -21.12
CA GLY A 139 9.22 -7.15 -22.56
C GLY A 139 8.80 -6.06 -23.57
N ILE A 140 8.27 -4.91 -23.17
CA ILE A 140 7.87 -3.82 -24.09
C ILE A 140 9.12 -2.99 -24.42
N ARG A 141 10.01 -3.55 -25.23
CA ARG A 141 11.33 -2.96 -25.54
C ARG A 141 11.31 -1.91 -26.65
N GLU A 142 10.27 -1.82 -27.47
CA GLU A 142 10.41 -1.19 -28.80
C GLU A 142 9.75 0.19 -28.99
N ARG A 143 8.97 0.71 -28.02
CA ARG A 143 8.22 1.96 -28.23
C ARG A 143 8.53 3.12 -27.29
N PHE A 144 9.44 2.93 -26.34
CA PHE A 144 9.74 3.95 -25.33
C PHE A 144 11.25 4.13 -25.25
N GLU A 145 11.74 5.17 -25.93
CA GLU A 145 13.13 5.60 -25.81
C GLU A 145 13.50 5.77 -24.34
N GLN A 146 14.67 5.20 -24.04
CA GLN A 146 15.20 4.92 -22.73
C GLN A 146 15.65 6.21 -22.05
N THR A 147 15.03 6.54 -20.93
CA THR A 147 15.71 7.27 -19.88
C THR A 147 15.38 6.55 -18.58
N PRO A 148 16.36 5.93 -17.90
CA PRO A 148 16.17 5.45 -16.55
C PRO A 148 15.85 6.66 -15.69
N THR A 149 14.57 6.89 -15.44
CA THR A 149 14.15 7.89 -14.47
C THR A 149 13.96 7.13 -13.17
N GLU A 150 14.87 7.35 -12.25
CA GLU A 150 14.64 6.98 -10.86
C GLU A 150 13.22 7.36 -10.45
N ARG A 151 12.52 6.42 -9.81
CA ARG A 151 11.20 6.66 -9.22
C ARG A 151 11.23 6.40 -7.73
N GLY A 152 10.42 7.13 -6.99
CA GLY A 152 10.39 7.01 -5.55
C GLY A 152 9.26 7.80 -4.91
N VAL A 153 8.95 7.40 -3.68
CA VAL A 153 7.97 8.07 -2.83
C VAL A 153 8.55 8.13 -1.42
N ASP A 154 8.72 9.34 -0.90
CA ASP A 154 9.09 9.63 0.48
C ASP A 154 7.92 10.30 1.19
N THR A 155 7.41 9.68 2.24
CA THR A 155 6.27 10.22 3.00
C THR A 155 6.48 10.13 4.49
N GLN A 156 5.97 11.14 5.20
CA GLN A 156 5.68 11.06 6.63
C GLN A 156 4.24 10.60 6.84
N ILE A 157 4.02 9.72 7.81
CA ILE A 157 2.71 9.18 8.17
C ILE A 157 2.29 9.78 9.49
N LEU A 158 1.09 10.37 9.54
CA LEU A 158 0.45 10.86 10.75
C LEU A 158 -1.01 10.39 10.79
N GLY A 159 -1.49 9.98 11.96
CA GLY A 159 -2.86 9.49 12.06
C GLY A 159 -3.33 9.20 13.47
N ARG A 160 -4.56 8.68 13.54
CA ARG A 160 -5.18 8.14 14.75
C ARG A 160 -5.87 6.82 14.46
N ALA A 161 -5.84 5.92 15.43
CA ALA A 161 -6.59 4.67 15.39
C ALA A 161 -7.15 4.36 16.78
N ALA A 162 -8.15 3.49 16.82
CA ALA A 162 -8.70 2.94 18.04
C ALA A 162 -8.59 1.42 17.97
N PHE A 163 -8.04 0.81 19.02
CA PHE A 163 -7.82 -0.63 19.14
C PHE A 163 -8.66 -1.20 20.28
N ASP A 164 -9.40 -2.28 20.01
CA ASP A 164 -10.15 -3.03 21.01
C ASP A 164 -9.26 -4.14 21.57
N LEU A 165 -8.90 -4.02 22.85
CA LEU A 165 -7.95 -4.92 23.50
C LEU A 165 -8.51 -6.34 23.72
N ASP A 166 -9.83 -6.50 23.82
CA ASP A 166 -10.46 -7.80 24.04
C ASP A 166 -10.73 -8.52 22.72
N ALA A 167 -11.20 -7.77 21.71
CA ALA A 167 -11.42 -8.28 20.37
C ALA A 167 -10.11 -8.43 19.57
N GLY A 168 -9.00 -7.84 20.04
CA GLY A 168 -7.69 -7.97 19.43
C GLY A 168 -7.57 -7.33 18.05
N ARG A 169 -8.35 -6.27 17.77
CA ARG A 169 -8.42 -5.64 16.45
C ARG A 169 -8.59 -4.13 16.51
N PHE A 170 -8.25 -3.45 15.41
CA PHE A 170 -8.64 -2.06 15.22
C PHE A 170 -10.14 -1.95 14.99
N VAL A 171 -10.77 -0.95 15.61
CA VAL A 171 -12.18 -0.58 15.41
C VAL A 171 -12.34 0.77 14.70
N ALA A 172 -11.25 1.53 14.61
CA ALA A 172 -11.13 2.70 13.76
C ALA A 172 -9.67 2.89 13.34
N PHE A 173 -9.45 3.34 12.10
CA PHE A 173 -8.12 3.68 11.60
C PHE A 173 -8.21 4.81 10.59
N ALA A 174 -7.45 5.88 10.81
CA ALA A 174 -7.38 7.02 9.91
C ALA A 174 -5.98 7.63 9.93
N ALA A 175 -5.31 7.67 8.79
CA ALA A 175 -4.00 8.29 8.66
C ALA A 175 -3.87 9.03 7.33
N VAL A 176 -2.88 9.91 7.27
CA VAL A 176 -2.39 10.54 6.04
C VAL A 176 -0.90 10.25 5.93
N ALA A 177 -0.48 9.80 4.76
CA ALA A 177 0.92 9.76 4.38
C ALA A 177 1.17 10.86 3.35
N ALA A 178 2.05 11.82 3.63
CA ALA A 178 2.32 12.94 2.73
C ALA A 178 3.82 13.20 2.59
N GLY A 179 4.23 13.63 1.41
CA GLY A 179 5.62 13.98 1.13
C GLY A 179 5.87 14.15 -0.36
N GLN A 180 6.94 13.55 -0.88
CA GLN A 180 7.41 13.78 -2.24
C GLN A 180 7.48 12.51 -3.08
N ARG A 181 6.84 12.65 -4.23
CA ARG A 181 7.16 12.14 -5.56
C ARG A 181 8.56 12.29 -6.13
N VAL A 182 9.17 11.27 -6.72
CA VAL A 182 10.10 11.47 -7.85
C VAL A 182 9.81 10.43 -8.94
N GLY A 183 9.98 10.83 -10.21
CA GLY A 183 9.66 9.97 -11.35
C GLY A 183 8.15 9.77 -11.57
N GLY A 184 7.79 9.28 -12.76
CA GLY A 184 6.42 8.98 -13.16
C GLY A 184 6.39 8.49 -14.62
N ALA A 185 5.68 7.41 -14.94
CA ALA A 185 5.83 6.80 -16.26
C ALA A 185 5.15 7.56 -17.42
N ARG A 186 5.85 7.55 -18.57
CA ARG A 186 5.58 8.27 -19.84
C ARG A 186 4.28 7.91 -20.56
N VAL A 187 3.54 6.90 -20.09
CA VAL A 187 2.57 6.24 -20.96
C VAL A 187 1.25 7.00 -20.95
N GLY A 188 0.92 7.60 -22.10
CA GLY A 188 -0.43 8.05 -22.48
C GLY A 188 -0.76 9.54 -22.38
N ARG A 189 0.21 10.44 -22.14
CA ARG A 189 -0.12 11.87 -21.90
C ARG A 189 0.61 12.96 -22.64
N GLY A 190 1.77 12.73 -23.27
CA GLY A 190 2.52 13.86 -23.84
C GLY A 190 2.80 15.00 -22.85
N VAL A 191 2.76 14.72 -21.54
CA VAL A 191 3.14 15.63 -20.46
C VAL A 191 4.31 14.99 -19.74
N ASP A 192 5.47 15.62 -19.86
CA ASP A 192 6.71 15.23 -19.19
C ASP A 192 6.73 15.78 -17.76
N ASP A 193 6.02 15.12 -16.83
CA ASP A 193 6.12 15.44 -15.40
C ASP A 193 6.96 14.39 -14.64
N TRP A 194 8.26 14.46 -14.90
CA TRP A 194 9.29 13.63 -14.24
C TRP A 194 9.82 14.26 -12.95
N GLY A 195 9.45 15.52 -12.70
CA GLY A 195 9.97 16.32 -11.61
C GLY A 195 9.42 15.90 -10.25
N PRO A 196 10.11 16.28 -9.16
CA PRO A 196 9.57 16.07 -7.83
C PRO A 196 8.23 16.77 -7.65
N ALA A 197 7.25 16.06 -7.12
CA ALA A 197 5.91 16.58 -6.84
C ALA A 197 5.47 16.21 -5.42
N GLY A 198 4.70 17.09 -4.79
CA GLY A 198 4.05 16.79 -3.53
C GLY A 198 2.93 15.78 -3.74
N ILE A 199 2.94 14.69 -2.97
CA ILE A 199 1.94 13.62 -3.02
C ILE A 199 1.39 13.35 -1.63
N ALA A 200 0.11 12.98 -1.56
CA ALA A 200 -0.54 12.54 -0.33
C ALA A 200 -1.41 11.30 -0.55
N PHE A 201 -1.48 10.47 0.47
CA PHE A 201 -2.30 9.28 0.55
C PHE A 201 -3.17 9.36 1.80
N SER A 202 -4.49 9.24 1.65
CA SER A 202 -5.39 9.04 2.80
C SER A 202 -5.58 7.55 3.03
N LEU A 203 -5.41 7.10 4.27
CA LEU A 203 -5.63 5.73 4.69
C LEU A 203 -6.83 5.69 5.62
N ARG A 204 -7.80 4.84 5.31
CA ARG A 204 -9.00 4.62 6.14
C ARG A 204 -9.24 3.14 6.31
N MET A 205 -9.69 2.76 7.51
CA MET A 205 -10.24 1.42 7.73
C MET A 205 -11.39 1.17 6.75
N GLY A 206 -11.41 -0.01 6.14
CA GLY A 206 -12.53 -0.48 5.35
C GLY A 206 -13.74 -0.80 6.22
N ASP A 207 -14.93 -0.62 5.65
CA ASP A 207 -16.23 -1.01 6.21
C ASP A 207 -16.64 -2.43 5.82
N GLY A 208 -15.88 -3.12 4.95
CA GLY A 208 -16.15 -4.49 4.53
C GLY A 208 -17.28 -4.62 3.51
N SER A 209 -17.70 -3.50 2.91
CA SER A 209 -18.64 -3.47 1.79
C SER A 209 -18.10 -4.26 0.59
N PRO A 210 -18.98 -4.73 -0.32
CA PRO A 210 -18.55 -5.53 -1.47
C PRO A 210 -17.40 -4.91 -2.30
N PRO A 211 -17.34 -3.58 -2.54
CA PRO A 211 -16.21 -2.96 -3.24
C PRO A 211 -14.86 -3.06 -2.52
N GLU A 212 -14.84 -3.26 -1.20
CA GLU A 212 -13.62 -3.37 -0.40
C GLU A 212 -13.14 -4.83 -0.22
N ARG A 213 -13.97 -5.79 -0.63
CA ARG A 213 -13.61 -7.21 -0.73
C ARG A 213 -12.83 -7.54 -2.00
N ILE A 214 -12.58 -6.55 -2.85
CA ILE A 214 -11.72 -6.69 -4.02
C ILE A 214 -10.28 -6.90 -3.52
N PRO A 215 -9.63 -8.03 -3.88
CA PRO A 215 -8.27 -8.32 -3.46
C PRO A 215 -7.28 -7.21 -3.84
N PRO A 216 -6.21 -6.99 -3.03
CA PRO A 216 -5.13 -6.08 -3.39
C PRO A 216 -4.50 -6.48 -4.72
N GLU A 217 -4.11 -5.51 -5.55
CA GLU A 217 -3.55 -5.75 -6.90
C GLU A 217 -2.35 -6.73 -6.92
N PHE A 218 -1.54 -6.73 -5.86
CA PHE A 218 -0.36 -7.58 -5.72
C PHE A 218 -0.58 -8.71 -4.72
N THR A 219 -1.67 -9.48 -4.84
CA THR A 219 -2.05 -10.57 -3.92
C THR A 219 -0.92 -11.58 -3.64
N HIS A 220 -0.08 -11.86 -4.63
CA HIS A 220 1.09 -12.75 -4.50
C HIS A 220 2.17 -12.24 -3.53
N ARG A 221 2.14 -10.95 -3.14
CA ARG A 221 3.04 -10.35 -2.16
C ARG A 221 2.55 -10.49 -0.71
N TYR A 222 1.41 -11.16 -0.50
CA TYR A 222 0.87 -11.45 0.82
C TYR A 222 1.11 -12.93 1.15
N PRO A 223 1.97 -13.25 2.13
CA PRO A 223 2.32 -14.64 2.45
C PRO A 223 1.09 -15.52 2.73
N TRP A 224 0.11 -14.96 3.43
CA TRP A 224 -1.11 -15.65 3.84
C TRP A 224 -2.19 -15.74 2.72
N LEU A 225 -2.15 -14.88 1.70
CA LEU A 225 -3.03 -15.00 0.52
C LEU A 225 -2.44 -15.89 -0.57
N ALA A 226 -1.13 -16.08 -0.62
CA ALA A 226 -0.46 -16.87 -1.66
C ALA A 226 -0.58 -18.40 -1.46
N GLY A 227 -1.19 -18.86 -0.34
CA GLY A 227 -1.34 -20.29 -0.05
C GLY A 227 -0.07 -20.97 0.46
N ALA A 228 0.93 -20.22 0.93
CA ALA A 228 2.04 -20.79 1.67
C ALA A 228 1.50 -21.38 2.98
N ALA A 229 1.51 -22.71 3.09
CA ALA A 229 1.25 -23.39 4.35
C ALA A 229 2.19 -22.83 5.41
N ARG A 230 1.63 -22.33 6.51
CA ARG A 230 2.41 -21.98 7.69
C ARG A 230 2.88 -23.29 8.31
N THR A 231 4.17 -23.55 8.27
CA THR A 231 4.76 -24.60 9.12
C THR A 231 4.59 -24.13 10.57
N PRO A 232 4.07 -25.00 11.46
CA PRO A 232 3.80 -24.66 12.87
C PRO A 232 5.06 -24.25 13.65
#